data_AF-A0A4P5UMB2-F1
#
_entry.id   AF-A0A4P5UMB2-F1
#
_cell.length_a   1.000
_cell.length_b   1.000
_cell.length_c   1.000
_cell.angle_alpha   90.00
_cell.angle_beta   90.00
_cell.angle_gamma   90.00
#
_symmetry.space_group_name_H-M   'P 1'
#
loop_
_entity.id
_entity.type
_entity.pdbx_description
1 polymer ?
#
loop_
_entity_poly.entity_id
_entity_poly.type
_entity_poly.pdbx_seq_one_letter_code
_entity_poly.pdbx_strand_id
1 'polypeptide(L)'
;MEIIAAYPKQRFLPSGYFAYDASEDIVNYDPIGIKTNSGKLALLHEISHAMLGHFHYRFDFELYAMEMDAWNKTRELANKHKLNINEEYINACMDSYDEWLTKRGTCPKCNEFNVQNKPNEFKCYRCLTRWRVSEDIQSSIRRIVIK
;
A
#
# COMPACT_ATOMS: atom_id res chain seq x y z
N MET A 1 1.36 12.51 -21.12
CA MET A 1 2.74 12.19 -20.68
C MET A 1 3.40 13.31 -19.86
N GLU A 2 2.68 14.39 -19.52
CA GLU A 2 3.26 15.54 -18.79
C GLU A 2 3.63 15.23 -17.33
N ILE A 3 2.88 14.37 -16.63
CA ILE A 3 3.17 13.98 -15.25
C ILE A 3 4.52 13.26 -15.18
N ILE A 4 4.74 12.22 -15.98
CA ILE A 4 5.99 11.44 -16.02
C ILE A 4 7.19 12.36 -16.31
N ALA A 5 7.06 13.26 -17.30
CA ALA A 5 8.13 14.19 -17.66
C ALA A 5 8.49 15.17 -16.52
N ALA A 6 7.58 15.44 -15.58
CA ALA A 6 7.82 16.31 -14.43
C ALA A 6 8.66 15.66 -13.33
N TYR A 7 8.92 14.35 -13.40
CA TYR A 7 9.68 13.57 -12.40
C TYR A 7 10.87 12.83 -13.04
N PRO A 8 11.85 13.54 -13.64
CA PRO A 8 12.93 12.91 -14.41
C PRO A 8 13.93 12.10 -13.55
N LYS A 9 13.84 12.19 -12.23
CA LYS A 9 14.67 11.40 -11.31
C LYS A 9 14.14 9.98 -11.12
N GLN A 10 12.85 9.76 -11.36
CA GLN A 10 12.20 8.47 -11.22
C GLN A 10 12.29 7.69 -12.54
N ARG A 11 12.50 6.38 -12.43
CA ARG A 11 12.39 5.47 -13.57
C ARG A 11 10.95 5.01 -13.71
N PHE A 12 10.42 5.03 -14.94
CA PHE A 12 9.06 4.63 -15.24
C PHE A 12 9.04 3.46 -16.22
N LEU A 13 8.22 2.44 -15.94
CA LEU A 13 8.04 1.28 -16.81
C LEU A 13 6.54 1.06 -17.12
N PRO A 14 6.13 0.97 -18.39
CA PRO A 14 4.77 0.59 -18.73
C PRO A 14 4.53 -0.90 -18.44
N SER A 15 3.54 -1.23 -17.60
CA SER A 15 3.32 -2.61 -17.10
C SER A 15 1.85 -3.08 -17.10
N GLY A 16 0.90 -2.19 -17.39
CA GLY A 16 -0.53 -2.50 -17.33
C GLY A 16 -1.15 -2.45 -15.92
N TYR A 17 -0.37 -2.05 -14.91
CA TYR A 17 -0.82 -1.78 -13.54
C TYR A 17 -0.04 -0.61 -12.94
N PHE A 18 -0.49 -0.07 -11.82
CA PHE A 18 0.25 0.93 -11.04
C PHE A 18 0.88 0.25 -9.83
N ALA A 19 2.20 0.35 -9.70
CA ALA A 19 2.91 -0.09 -8.50
C ALA A 19 4.33 0.50 -8.46
N TYR A 20 4.78 0.92 -7.29
CA TYR A 20 6.18 1.21 -7.04
C TYR A 20 6.93 -0.07 -6.66
N ASP A 21 7.92 -0.42 -7.47
CA ASP A 21 8.89 -1.46 -7.15
C ASP A 21 10.09 -0.84 -6.42
N ALA A 22 10.06 -0.96 -5.09
CA ALA A 22 11.12 -0.49 -4.21
C ALA A 22 12.47 -1.20 -4.42
N SER A 23 12.48 -2.44 -4.95
CA SER A 23 13.72 -3.21 -5.11
C SER A 23 14.56 -2.70 -6.28
N GLU A 24 13.89 -2.26 -7.35
CA GLU A 24 14.53 -1.74 -8.57
C GLU A 24 14.43 -0.20 -8.69
N ASP A 25 13.73 0.45 -7.75
CA ASP A 25 13.38 1.88 -7.76
C ASP A 25 12.66 2.28 -9.07
N ILE A 26 11.61 1.52 -9.41
CA ILE A 26 10.84 1.69 -10.66
C ILE A 26 9.37 1.97 -10.34
N VAL A 27 8.81 3.01 -10.94
CA VAL A 27 7.38 3.27 -10.96
C VAL A 27 6.75 2.57 -12.17
N ASN A 28 6.04 1.48 -11.91
CA ASN A 28 5.23 0.80 -12.92
C ASN A 28 3.92 1.55 -13.13
N TYR A 29 3.49 1.70 -14.39
CA TYR A 29 2.24 2.39 -14.71
C TYR A 29 1.45 1.72 -15.84
N ASP A 30 0.13 1.88 -15.80
CA ASP A 30 -0.76 1.46 -16.89
C ASP A 30 -0.89 2.57 -17.95
N PRO A 31 -0.39 2.37 -19.19
CA PRO A 31 -0.49 3.35 -20.28
C PRO A 31 -1.93 3.65 -20.71
N ILE A 32 -2.88 2.75 -20.43
CA ILE A 32 -4.30 2.93 -20.73
C ILE A 32 -4.96 3.67 -19.57
N GLY A 33 -4.83 3.15 -18.36
CA GLY A 33 -5.40 3.70 -17.13
C GLY A 33 -5.00 5.15 -16.84
N ILE A 34 -3.75 5.54 -17.16
CA ILE A 34 -3.23 6.91 -16.94
C ILE A 34 -4.02 8.01 -17.68
N LYS A 35 -4.86 7.64 -18.65
CA LYS A 35 -5.74 8.59 -19.35
C LYS A 35 -6.89 9.09 -18.46
N THR A 36 -7.27 8.32 -17.44
CA THR A 36 -8.33 8.66 -16.48
C THR A 36 -7.80 9.50 -15.33
N ASN A 37 -8.68 10.23 -14.63
CA ASN A 37 -8.27 10.98 -13.44
C ASN A 37 -7.77 10.04 -12.32
N SER A 38 -8.49 8.95 -12.05
CA SER A 38 -8.10 7.97 -11.04
C SER A 38 -6.76 7.30 -11.35
N GLY A 39 -6.50 6.95 -12.62
CA GLY A 39 -5.19 6.41 -13.01
C GLY A 39 -4.05 7.41 -12.89
N LYS A 40 -4.31 8.71 -13.07
CA LYS A 40 -3.30 9.75 -12.78
C LYS A 40 -3.04 9.89 -11.29
N LEU A 41 -4.07 9.79 -10.45
CA LEU A 41 -3.91 9.77 -8.99
C LEU A 41 -3.14 8.53 -8.53
N ALA A 42 -3.46 7.35 -9.07
CA ALA A 42 -2.71 6.12 -8.81
C ALA A 42 -1.23 6.27 -9.19
N LEU A 43 -0.93 6.85 -10.37
CA LEU A 43 0.46 7.14 -10.73
C LEU A 43 1.15 8.10 -9.74
N LEU A 44 0.46 9.15 -9.29
CA LEU A 44 1.02 10.07 -8.30
C LEU A 44 1.24 9.39 -6.94
N HIS A 45 0.42 8.40 -6.58
CA HIS A 45 0.61 7.55 -5.41
C HIS A 45 1.92 6.78 -5.49
N GLU A 46 2.16 6.08 -6.60
CA GLU A 46 3.42 5.33 -6.78
C GLU A 46 4.65 6.26 -6.83
N ILE A 47 4.53 7.44 -7.45
CA ILE A 47 5.58 8.46 -7.42
C ILE A 47 5.82 8.94 -5.99
N SER A 48 4.77 9.07 -5.18
CA SER A 48 4.88 9.49 -3.79
C SER A 48 5.66 8.48 -2.95
N HIS A 49 5.43 7.17 -3.13
CA HIS A 49 6.26 6.14 -2.52
C HIS A 49 7.75 6.29 -2.89
N ALA A 50 8.04 6.48 -4.17
CA ALA A 50 9.41 6.69 -4.64
C ALA A 50 10.05 7.96 -4.03
N MET A 51 9.30 9.06 -3.97
CA MET A 51 9.79 10.34 -3.45
C MET A 51 10.05 10.31 -1.93
N LEU A 52 9.25 9.55 -1.19
CA LEU A 52 9.37 9.41 0.26
C LEU A 52 10.38 8.32 0.66
N GLY A 53 10.91 7.57 -0.30
CA GLY A 53 11.87 6.48 -0.03
C GLY A 53 11.22 5.32 0.70
N HIS A 54 9.98 4.99 0.34
CA HIS A 54 9.20 3.92 0.93
C HIS A 54 9.70 2.55 0.45
N PHE A 55 10.82 2.09 1.01
CA PHE A 55 11.49 0.86 0.57
C PHE A 55 11.21 -0.37 1.44
N HIS A 56 11.14 -0.18 2.76
CA HIS A 56 11.09 -1.28 3.72
C HIS A 56 10.18 -0.91 4.87
N TYR A 57 9.37 -1.88 5.29
CA TYR A 57 8.64 -1.87 6.54
C TYR A 57 8.85 -3.22 7.22
N ARG A 58 8.75 -3.23 8.54
CA ARG A 58 8.91 -4.41 9.38
C ARG A 58 7.57 -4.87 9.94
N PHE A 59 6.66 -3.93 10.19
CA PHE A 59 5.34 -4.18 10.74
C PHE A 59 4.24 -3.65 9.84
N ASP A 60 3.07 -4.30 9.85
CA ASP A 60 1.95 -3.93 8.99
C ASP A 60 1.42 -2.50 9.31
N PHE A 61 1.63 -2.00 10.54
CA PHE A 61 1.28 -0.62 10.91
C PHE A 61 2.23 0.42 10.30
N GLU A 62 3.51 0.06 10.09
CA GLU A 62 4.47 0.94 9.41
C GLU A 62 4.11 1.07 7.95
N LEU A 63 3.71 -0.04 7.32
CA LEU A 63 3.18 -0.01 5.96
C LEU A 63 1.90 0.84 5.86
N TYR A 64 0.98 0.75 6.84
CA TYR A 64 -0.19 1.63 6.88
C TYR A 64 0.19 3.12 6.93
N ALA A 65 1.18 3.47 7.77
CA ALA A 65 1.68 4.83 7.86
C ALA A 65 2.30 5.28 6.53
N MET A 66 3.06 4.41 5.86
CA MET A 66 3.64 4.68 4.54
C MET A 66 2.57 4.91 3.47
N GLU A 67 1.48 4.13 3.45
CA GLU A 67 0.35 4.36 2.55
C GLU A 67 -0.30 5.74 2.81
N MET A 68 -0.50 6.09 4.08
CA MET A 68 -1.07 7.39 4.45
C MET A 68 -0.16 8.55 4.02
N ASP A 69 1.16 8.43 4.25
CA ASP A 69 2.15 9.42 3.84
C ASP A 69 2.21 9.57 2.31
N ALA A 70 2.13 8.46 1.57
CA ALA A 70 2.07 8.46 0.12
C ALA A 70 0.79 9.15 -0.40
N TRP A 71 -0.37 8.91 0.22
CA TRP A 71 -1.60 9.63 -0.14
C TRP A 71 -1.55 11.12 0.21
N ASN A 72 -0.98 11.49 1.36
CA ASN A 72 -0.76 12.89 1.72
C ASN A 72 0.12 13.59 0.69
N LYS A 73 1.21 12.95 0.28
CA LYS A 73 2.07 13.50 -0.77
C LYS A 73 1.35 13.57 -2.12
N THR A 74 0.53 12.57 -2.43
CA THR A 74 -0.30 12.55 -3.64
C THR A 74 -1.26 13.73 -3.69
N ARG A 75 -1.85 14.15 -2.55
CA ARG A 75 -2.69 15.36 -2.49
C ARG A 75 -1.90 16.61 -2.89
N GLU A 76 -0.68 16.77 -2.39
CA GLU A 76 0.20 17.89 -2.78
C GLU A 76 0.50 17.87 -4.29
N LEU A 77 0.85 16.70 -4.82
CA LEU A 77 1.20 16.53 -6.23
C LEU A 77 -0.01 16.71 -7.15
N ALA A 78 -1.18 16.23 -6.74
CA ALA A 78 -2.44 16.39 -7.47
C ALA A 78 -2.80 17.86 -7.62
N ASN A 79 -2.65 18.66 -6.55
CA ASN A 79 -2.83 20.10 -6.60
C ASN A 79 -1.85 20.76 -7.60
N LYS A 80 -0.57 20.37 -7.59
CA LYS A 80 0.44 20.86 -8.55
C LYS A 80 0.08 20.55 -10.00
N HIS A 81 -0.46 19.36 -10.26
CA HIS A 81 -0.87 18.90 -11.59
C HIS A 81 -2.32 19.27 -11.95
N LYS A 82 -3.00 20.06 -11.10
CA LYS A 82 -4.41 20.47 -11.27
C LYS A 82 -5.35 19.28 -11.51
N LEU A 83 -5.09 18.17 -10.82
CA LEU A 83 -5.97 16.99 -10.85
C LEU A 83 -7.08 17.14 -9.82
N ASN A 84 -8.25 16.57 -10.13
CA ASN A 84 -9.33 16.52 -9.16
C ASN A 84 -9.04 15.41 -8.15
N ILE A 85 -9.01 15.73 -6.86
CA ILE A 85 -8.85 14.75 -5.80
C ILE A 85 -10.23 14.24 -5.43
N ASN A 86 -10.48 12.95 -5.69
CA ASN A 86 -11.65 12.28 -5.15
C ASN A 86 -11.27 11.66 -3.80
N GLU A 87 -11.61 12.32 -2.69
CA GLU A 87 -11.33 11.81 -1.34
C GLU A 87 -12.07 10.50 -1.06
N GLU A 88 -13.23 10.24 -1.69
CA GLU A 88 -13.92 8.95 -1.56
C GLU A 88 -13.09 7.80 -2.16
N TYR A 89 -12.36 8.07 -3.25
CA TYR A 89 -11.46 7.09 -3.85
C TYR A 89 -10.26 6.79 -2.93
N ILE A 90 -9.66 7.82 -2.35
CA ILE A 90 -8.53 7.63 -1.40
C ILE A 90 -9.00 6.87 -0.16
N ASN A 91 -10.16 7.24 0.40
CA ASN A 91 -10.72 6.56 1.56
C ASN A 91 -11.04 5.10 1.23
N ALA A 92 -11.60 4.79 0.06
CA ALA A 92 -11.83 3.41 -0.36
C ALA A 92 -10.52 2.59 -0.49
N CYS A 93 -9.43 3.21 -0.95
CA CYS A 93 -8.11 2.57 -0.95
C CYS A 93 -7.62 2.27 0.48
N MET A 94 -7.78 3.21 1.41
CA MET A 94 -7.41 3.03 2.82
C MET A 94 -8.28 1.98 3.52
N ASP A 95 -9.61 2.01 3.30
CA ASP A 95 -10.55 1.04 3.84
C ASP A 95 -10.21 -0.39 3.39
N SER A 96 -9.84 -0.55 2.11
CA SER A 96 -9.39 -1.85 1.61
C SER A 96 -8.14 -2.36 2.33
N TYR A 97 -7.23 -1.46 2.70
CA TYR A 97 -6.05 -1.81 3.47
C TYR A 97 -6.42 -2.13 4.93
N ASP A 98 -7.31 -1.36 5.56
CA ASP A 98 -7.81 -1.62 6.91
C ASP A 98 -8.49 -2.98 7.01
N GLU A 99 -9.26 -3.37 6.00
CA GLU A 99 -9.80 -4.72 5.90
C GLU A 99 -8.72 -5.80 5.83
N TRP A 100 -7.67 -5.56 5.02
CA TRP A 100 -6.54 -6.48 4.89
C TRP A 100 -5.79 -6.66 6.22
N LEU A 101 -5.52 -5.55 6.92
CA LEU A 101 -4.90 -5.53 8.24
C LEU A 101 -5.77 -6.25 9.27
N THR A 102 -7.07 -5.98 9.27
CA THR A 102 -8.05 -6.63 10.14
C THR A 102 -8.06 -8.14 9.92
N LYS A 103 -8.10 -8.59 8.66
CA LYS A 103 -8.06 -10.02 8.31
C LYS A 103 -6.77 -10.68 8.79
N ARG A 104 -5.62 -10.01 8.70
CA ARG A 104 -4.32 -10.51 9.21
C ARG A 104 -4.27 -10.62 10.73
N GLY A 105 -4.74 -9.58 11.43
CA GLY A 105 -4.72 -9.46 12.88
C GLY A 105 -5.84 -10.22 13.61
N THR A 106 -6.84 -10.71 12.88
CA THR A 106 -7.92 -11.51 13.47
C THR A 106 -7.45 -12.92 13.79
N CYS A 107 -7.54 -13.30 15.07
CA CYS A 107 -7.18 -14.62 15.56
C CYS A 107 -8.01 -15.72 14.86
N PRO A 108 -7.36 -16.75 14.27
CA PRO A 108 -8.07 -17.80 13.55
C PRO A 108 -8.87 -18.76 14.45
N LYS A 109 -8.71 -18.67 15.78
CA LYS A 109 -9.38 -19.55 16.75
C LYS A 109 -10.59 -18.91 17.43
N CYS A 110 -10.49 -17.63 17.79
CA CYS A 110 -11.53 -16.96 18.60
C CYS A 110 -12.00 -15.62 18.02
N ASN A 111 -11.56 -15.26 16.80
CA ASN A 111 -11.93 -14.05 16.08
C ASN A 111 -11.62 -12.71 16.79
N GLU A 112 -10.76 -12.74 17.80
CA GLU A 112 -10.29 -11.53 18.47
C GLU A 112 -9.24 -10.82 17.61
N PHE A 113 -9.34 -9.50 17.46
CA PHE A 113 -8.31 -8.71 16.78
C PHE A 113 -7.07 -8.54 17.66
N ASN A 114 -5.89 -8.67 17.06
CA ASN A 114 -4.62 -8.55 17.76
C ASN A 114 -3.61 -7.83 16.88
N VAL A 115 -2.73 -7.08 17.53
CA VAL A 115 -1.59 -6.42 16.88
C VAL A 115 -0.45 -7.41 16.66
N GLN A 116 0.43 -7.10 15.70
CA GLN A 116 1.62 -7.90 15.44
C GLN A 116 2.53 -7.94 16.66
N ASN A 117 3.02 -9.13 16.98
CA ASN A 117 4.04 -9.33 18.02
C ASN A 117 5.45 -9.38 17.42
N LYS A 118 5.57 -9.89 16.19
CA LYS A 118 6.81 -9.93 15.39
C LYS A 118 6.43 -9.74 13.91
N PRO A 119 7.40 -9.48 13.02
CA PRO A 119 7.14 -9.45 11.58
C PRO A 119 6.41 -10.72 11.16
N ASN A 120 5.28 -10.56 10.47
CA ASN A 120 4.45 -11.65 9.97
C ASN A 120 3.94 -12.63 11.04
N GLU A 121 3.99 -12.29 12.34
CA GLU A 121 3.52 -13.16 13.44
C GLU A 121 2.67 -12.39 14.45
N PHE A 122 1.55 -13.01 14.81
CA PHE A 122 0.60 -12.51 15.79
C PHE A 122 0.46 -13.48 16.95
N LYS A 123 0.07 -12.94 18.11
CA LYS A 123 -0.27 -13.72 19.31
C LYS A 123 -1.58 -13.20 19.87
N CYS A 124 -2.54 -14.10 20.06
CA CYS A 124 -3.83 -13.77 20.64
C CYS A 124 -3.68 -13.52 22.15
N TYR A 125 -4.08 -12.34 22.65
CA TYR A 125 -4.10 -12.10 24.10
C TYR A 125 -5.18 -12.94 24.82
N ARG A 126 -6.27 -13.30 24.11
CA ARG A 126 -7.42 -14.00 24.69
C ARG A 126 -7.23 -15.50 24.82
N CYS A 127 -6.84 -16.18 23.74
CA CYS A 127 -6.73 -17.64 23.70
C CYS A 127 -5.29 -18.15 23.52
N LEU A 128 -4.31 -17.24 23.53
CA LEU A 128 -2.87 -17.50 23.41
C LEU A 128 -2.42 -18.15 22.09
N THR A 129 -3.34 -18.37 21.15
CA THR A 129 -3.03 -18.87 19.80
C THR A 129 -2.03 -17.94 19.11
N ARG A 130 -1.00 -18.52 18.50
CA ARG A 130 -0.04 -17.80 17.66
C ARG A 130 -0.25 -18.20 16.21
N TRP A 131 -0.12 -17.25 15.29
CA TRP A 131 -0.19 -17.54 13.87
C TRP A 131 0.77 -16.67 13.08
N ARG A 132 1.19 -17.18 11.92
CA ARG A 132 1.90 -16.40 10.91
C ARG A 132 1.01 -16.05 9.74
N VAL A 133 1.35 -14.97 9.07
CA VAL A 133 0.73 -14.50 7.83
C VAL A 133 1.72 -14.53 6.67
N SER A 134 1.23 -14.43 5.44
CA SER A 134 2.08 -14.25 4.26
C SER A 134 2.86 -12.94 4.31
N GLU A 135 4.09 -12.94 3.80
CA GLU A 135 4.94 -11.74 3.78
C GLU A 135 4.48 -10.74 2.71
N ASP A 136 4.14 -11.26 1.53
CA ASP A 136 3.70 -10.47 0.38
C ASP A 136 2.26 -9.93 0.57
N ILE A 137 2.12 -8.61 0.47
CA ILE A 137 0.86 -7.88 0.56
C ILE A 137 -0.09 -8.24 -0.59
N GLN A 138 0.46 -8.47 -1.78
CA GLN A 138 -0.32 -8.79 -2.99
C GLN A 138 -0.80 -10.24 -3.00
N SER A 139 -0.23 -11.08 -2.13
CA SER A 139 -0.68 -12.46 -1.97
C SER A 139 -1.98 -12.55 -1.17
N SER A 140 -2.81 -13.55 -1.47
CA SER A 140 -3.98 -13.84 -0.66
C SER A 140 -3.56 -14.12 0.79
N ILE A 141 -4.25 -13.49 1.75
CA ILE A 141 -3.95 -13.62 3.18
C ILE A 141 -4.08 -15.08 3.60
N ARG A 142 -2.96 -15.70 4.01
CA ARG A 142 -2.92 -17.04 4.59
C ARG A 142 -2.52 -16.95 6.06
N ARG A 143 -3.38 -17.41 6.96
CA ARG A 143 -3.11 -17.48 8.40
C ARG A 143 -2.77 -18.92 8.78
N ILE A 144 -1.54 -19.15 9.26
CA ILE A 144 -1.06 -20.48 9.65
C ILE A 144 -0.83 -20.49 11.17
N VAL A 145 -1.61 -21.29 11.89
CA VAL A 145 -1.41 -21.48 13.34
C VAL A 145 -0.06 -22.15 13.59
N ILE A 146 0.72 -21.59 14.50
CA ILE A 146 2.03 -22.11 14.90
C ILE A 146 2.00 -22.58 16.35
N LYS A 147 2.84 -23.57 16.66
CA LYS A 147 3.03 -24.11 18.02
C LYS A 147 3.92 -23.20 18.87
#